data_AF-A0AAX0VH75-F1
#
_entry.id   AF-A0AAX0VH75-F1
#
_cell.length_a   1.000
_cell.length_b   1.000
_cell.length_c   1.000
_cell.angle_alpha   90.00
_cell.angle_beta   90.00
_cell.angle_gamma   90.00
#
_symmetry.space_group_name_H-M   'P 1'
#
loop_
_entity.id
_entity.type
_entity.pdbx_description
1 polymer ?
#
loop_
_entity_poly.entity_id
_entity_poly.type
_entity_poly.pdbx_seq_one_letter_code
_entity_poly.pdbx_strand_id
1 'polypeptide(L)'
;MATDEEARAARDARLQQLHERLTAAVDQLVSGEDWKRALEFAARFRAKSFNNTLLIWAQHLDLYEAGRTSAPEPTFVAGYKQWKALGRSPLAGGSMQIFAPLMARFASSTPQNPGSWRRLDRYEKPKPGETVRSKMVRAIVSGHEKLPIGGQGMTR
;
A
#
# COMPACT_ATOMS: atom_id res chain seq x y z
N MET A 1 -15.32 -1.24 -24.15
CA MET A 1 -14.05 -1.86 -23.75
C MET A 1 -13.05 -0.72 -23.66
N ALA A 2 -12.55 -0.37 -22.48
CA ALA A 2 -11.50 0.64 -22.41
C ALA A 2 -10.28 0.10 -23.16
N THR A 3 -9.66 0.90 -24.01
CA THR A 3 -8.45 0.48 -24.74
C THR A 3 -7.31 0.24 -23.74
N ASP A 4 -6.31 -0.58 -24.10
CA ASP A 4 -5.16 -0.85 -23.22
C ASP A 4 -4.43 0.45 -22.80
N GLU A 5 -4.49 1.46 -23.66
CA GLU A 5 -3.95 2.80 -23.41
C GLU A 5 -4.77 3.57 -22.36
N GLU A 6 -6.09 3.57 -22.46
CA GLU A 6 -6.99 4.18 -21.45
C GLU A 6 -6.81 3.53 -20.07
N ALA A 7 -6.71 2.19 -20.04
CA ALA A 7 -6.47 1.45 -18.80
C ALA A 7 -5.11 1.79 -18.16
N ARG A 8 -4.08 2.00 -18.99
CA ARG A 8 -2.75 2.46 -18.54
C ARG A 8 -2.82 3.88 -18.00
N ALA A 9 -3.44 4.81 -18.74
CA ALA A 9 -3.59 6.20 -18.34
C ALA A 9 -4.34 6.32 -17.01
N ALA A 10 -5.45 5.61 -16.83
CA ALA A 10 -6.21 5.60 -15.58
C ALA A 10 -5.40 5.07 -14.39
N ARG A 11 -4.53 4.07 -14.60
CA ARG A 11 -3.64 3.57 -13.55
C ARG A 11 -2.58 4.59 -13.17
N ASP A 12 -1.95 5.19 -14.17
CA ASP A 12 -0.87 6.14 -13.96
C ASP A 12 -1.41 7.43 -13.30
N ALA A 13 -2.62 7.87 -13.67
CA ALA A 13 -3.33 8.97 -12.99
C ALA A 13 -3.63 8.66 -11.51
N ARG A 14 -4.07 7.44 -11.17
CA ARG A 14 -4.28 7.04 -9.76
C ARG A 14 -2.97 7.04 -8.98
N LEU A 15 -1.88 6.57 -9.59
CA LEU A 15 -0.56 6.57 -8.97
C LEU A 15 -0.09 8.00 -8.69
N GLN A 16 -0.30 8.90 -9.66
CA GLN A 16 0.01 10.31 -9.53
C GLN A 16 -0.80 10.98 -8.41
N GLN A 17 -2.11 10.75 -8.34
CA GLN A 17 -2.95 11.27 -7.26
C GLN A 17 -2.47 10.83 -5.87
N LEU A 18 -2.11 9.55 -5.72
CA LEU A 18 -1.58 9.05 -4.45
C LEU A 18 -0.22 9.66 -4.11
N HIS A 19 0.61 9.93 -5.13
CA HIS A 19 1.90 10.59 -4.95
C HIS A 19 1.72 12.04 -4.50
N GLU A 20 0.86 12.82 -5.18
CA GLU A 20 0.55 14.20 -4.79
C GLU A 20 0.03 14.28 -3.36
N ARG A 21 -0.83 13.33 -2.96
CA ARG A 21 -1.31 13.23 -1.58
C ARG A 21 -0.18 12.98 -0.59
N LEU A 22 0.76 12.08 -0.91
CA LEU A 22 1.93 11.84 -0.07
C LEU A 22 2.80 13.09 0.04
N THR A 23 3.05 13.77 -1.08
CA THR A 23 3.82 15.02 -1.10
C THR A 23 3.18 16.07 -0.21
N ALA A 24 1.86 16.30 -0.35
CA ALA A 24 1.13 17.23 0.51
C ALA A 24 1.21 16.84 1.99
N ALA A 25 1.13 15.55 2.33
CA ALA A 25 1.27 15.09 3.72
C ALA A 25 2.68 15.33 4.29
N VAL A 26 3.73 15.21 3.46
CA VAL A 26 5.11 15.52 3.83
C VAL A 26 5.30 17.04 3.98
N ASP A 27 4.71 17.85 3.10
CA ASP A 27 4.79 19.31 3.15
C ASP A 27 4.17 19.90 4.42
N GLN A 28 3.23 19.19 5.07
CA GLN A 28 2.68 19.58 6.37
C GLN A 28 3.65 19.33 7.55
N LEU A 29 4.76 18.62 7.35
CA LEU A 29 5.76 18.35 8.39
C LEU A 29 6.77 19.49 8.48
N VAL A 30 6.30 20.68 8.86
CA VAL A 30 7.08 21.92 8.82
C VAL A 30 7.95 22.09 10.07
N SER A 31 7.47 21.66 11.24
CA SER A 31 8.15 21.85 12.52
C SER A 31 8.70 20.56 13.13
N GLY A 32 9.64 20.68 14.08
CA GLY A 32 10.16 19.53 14.83
C GLY A 32 9.07 18.76 15.59
N GLU A 33 8.03 19.44 16.08
CA GLU A 33 6.89 18.80 16.73
C GLU A 33 6.02 18.03 15.73
N ASP A 34 5.89 18.50 14.48
CA ASP A 34 5.20 17.74 13.42
C ASP A 34 5.94 16.44 13.12
N TRP A 35 7.26 16.52 12.98
CA TRP A 35 8.12 15.34 12.78
C TRP A 35 8.05 14.37 13.96
N LYS A 36 8.06 14.88 15.20
CA LYS A 36 7.93 14.05 16.40
C LYS A 36 6.62 13.28 16.40
N ARG A 37 5.49 13.96 16.20
CA ARG A 37 4.16 13.33 16.12
C ARG A 37 4.08 12.29 15.00
N ALA A 38 4.64 12.60 13.82
CA ALA A 38 4.68 11.68 12.70
C ALA A 38 5.50 10.40 13.01
N LEU A 39 6.64 10.55 13.69
CA LEU A 39 7.49 9.42 14.09
C LEU A 39 6.87 8.57 15.20
N GLU A 40 6.22 9.20 16.19
CA GLU A 40 5.46 8.50 17.24
C GLU A 40 4.35 7.63 16.64
N PHE A 41 3.64 8.15 15.66
CA PHE A 41 2.64 7.38 14.92
C PHE A 41 3.27 6.28 14.06
N ALA A 42 4.37 6.55 13.36
CA ALA A 42 5.07 5.55 12.56
C ALA A 42 5.56 4.36 13.38
N ALA A 43 5.96 4.58 14.64
CA ALA A 43 6.31 3.50 15.56
C ALA A 43 5.16 2.50 15.81
N ARG A 44 3.90 2.94 15.68
CA ARG A 44 2.71 2.07 15.78
C ARG A 44 2.50 1.21 14.53
N PHE A 45 3.11 1.56 13.40
CA PHE A 45 2.98 0.86 12.12
C PHE A 45 4.33 0.34 11.59
N ARG A 46 5.18 -0.23 12.46
CA ARG A 46 6.53 -0.75 12.12
C ARG A 46 6.63 -1.70 10.91
N ALA A 47 5.53 -2.33 10.49
CA ALA A 47 5.47 -3.20 9.31
C ALA A 47 5.17 -2.45 8.00
N LYS A 48 5.03 -1.12 8.05
CA LYS A 48 4.76 -0.24 6.91
C LYS A 48 5.97 0.66 6.69
N SER A 49 6.15 1.09 5.44
CA SER A 49 7.09 2.18 5.16
C SER A 49 6.59 3.46 5.82
N PHE A 50 7.51 4.39 6.11
CA PHE A 50 7.16 5.71 6.61
C PHE A 50 6.17 6.42 5.67
N ASN A 51 6.39 6.35 4.35
CA ASN A 51 5.48 6.93 3.36
C ASN A 51 4.07 6.33 3.42
N ASN A 52 3.94 5.00 3.51
CA ASN A 52 2.62 4.37 3.64
C ASN A 52 1.96 4.69 4.99
N THR A 53 2.76 4.90 6.03
CA THR A 53 2.27 5.38 7.34
C THR A 53 1.67 6.78 7.20
N LEU A 54 2.37 7.73 6.56
CA LEU A 54 1.85 9.08 6.33
C LEU A 54 0.58 9.06 5.46
N LEU A 55 0.52 8.19 4.45
CA LEU A 55 -0.69 7.99 3.65
C LEU A 55 -1.88 7.49 4.48
N ILE A 56 -1.65 6.53 5.38
CA ILE A 56 -2.67 6.03 6.31
C ILE A 56 -3.16 7.16 7.22
N TRP A 57 -2.24 7.94 7.80
CA TRP A 57 -2.57 9.10 8.64
C TRP A 57 -3.46 10.06 7.86
N ALA A 58 -2.98 10.57 6.73
CA ALA A 58 -3.70 11.57 5.96
C ALA A 58 -5.10 11.09 5.58
N GLN A 59 -5.24 9.84 5.11
CA GLN A 59 -6.55 9.28 4.74
C GLN A 59 -7.46 9.09 5.95
N HIS A 60 -6.91 8.77 7.11
CA HIS A 60 -7.69 8.70 8.33
C HIS A 60 -8.21 10.07 8.76
N LEU A 61 -7.38 11.11 8.64
CA LEU A 61 -7.78 12.48 8.97
C LEU A 61 -8.97 12.93 8.11
N ASP A 62 -8.95 12.72 6.79
CA ASP A 62 -10.11 13.01 5.92
C ASP A 62 -11.38 12.29 6.40
N LEU A 63 -11.26 11.03 6.81
CA LEU A 63 -12.39 10.25 7.32
C LEU A 63 -12.89 10.80 8.65
N TYR A 64 -11.99 11.28 9.52
CA TYR A 64 -12.35 11.88 10.80
C TYR A 64 -13.06 13.22 10.60
N GLU A 65 -12.52 14.09 9.75
CA GLU A 65 -13.12 15.38 9.40
C GLU A 65 -14.48 15.22 8.71
N ALA A 66 -14.65 14.17 7.90
CA ALA A 66 -15.93 13.81 7.29
C ALA A 66 -16.89 13.08 8.26
N GLY A 67 -16.54 12.94 9.54
CA GLY A 67 -17.37 12.27 10.56
C GLY A 67 -17.57 10.77 10.32
N ARG A 68 -16.73 10.13 9.50
CA ARG A 68 -16.79 8.69 9.19
C ARG A 68 -16.11 7.82 10.24
N THR A 69 -15.23 8.41 11.05
CA THR A 69 -14.63 7.79 12.24
C THR A 69 -14.73 8.75 13.41
N SER A 70 -14.91 8.21 14.61
CA SER A 70 -14.97 8.99 15.86
C SER A 70 -13.61 9.17 16.53
N ALA A 71 -12.62 8.34 16.16
CA ALA A 71 -11.27 8.47 16.67
C ALA A 71 -10.49 9.46 15.79
N PRO A 72 -9.68 10.37 16.37
CA PRO A 72 -8.84 11.30 15.60
C PRO A 72 -7.59 10.63 15.00
N GLU A 73 -7.17 9.48 15.56
CA GLU A 73 -6.04 8.70 15.06
C GLU A 73 -6.40 7.21 14.84
N PRO A 74 -5.85 6.56 13.80
CA PRO A 74 -6.10 5.15 13.56
C PRO A 74 -5.30 4.31 14.55
N THR A 75 -5.99 3.40 15.26
CA THR A 75 -5.33 2.52 16.25
C THR A 75 -4.78 1.25 15.61
N PHE A 76 -5.42 0.77 14.54
CA PHE A 76 -5.04 -0.45 13.85
C PHE A 76 -5.50 -0.39 12.39
N VAL A 77 -4.69 -0.93 11.49
CA VAL A 77 -5.01 -1.04 10.07
C VAL A 77 -4.56 -2.41 9.59
N ALA A 78 -5.45 -3.09 8.89
CA ALA A 78 -5.21 -4.46 8.45
C ALA A 78 -5.87 -4.76 7.10
N GLY A 79 -5.37 -5.82 6.47
CA GLY A 79 -5.98 -6.38 5.27
C GLY A 79 -7.35 -6.99 5.55
N TYR A 80 -8.23 -7.05 4.55
CA TYR A 80 -9.54 -7.70 4.68
C TYR A 80 -9.46 -9.14 5.23
N LYS A 81 -8.50 -9.94 4.75
CA LYS A 81 -8.29 -11.31 5.23
C LYS A 81 -7.92 -11.36 6.72
N GLN A 82 -7.14 -10.40 7.18
CA GLN A 82 -6.73 -10.30 8.57
C GLN A 82 -7.91 -9.87 9.46
N TRP A 83 -8.72 -8.91 9.01
CA TRP A 83 -9.99 -8.58 9.67
C TRP A 83 -10.91 -9.79 9.79
N LYS A 84 -11.09 -10.55 8.70
CA LYS A 84 -11.89 -11.78 8.70
C LYS A 84 -11.34 -12.83 9.67
N ALA A 85 -10.02 -13.00 9.73
CA ALA A 85 -9.36 -13.93 10.66
C ALA A 85 -9.58 -13.55 12.13
N LEU A 86 -9.73 -12.25 12.43
CA LEU A 86 -10.07 -11.74 13.76
C LEU A 86 -11.57 -11.81 14.07
N GLY A 87 -12.41 -12.37 13.19
CA GLY A 87 -13.86 -12.43 13.37
C GLY A 87 -14.53 -11.04 13.36
N ARG A 88 -13.92 -10.08 12.67
CA ARG A 88 -14.31 -8.67 12.65
C ARG A 88 -14.53 -8.20 11.21
N SER A 89 -15.38 -7.20 11.04
CA SER A 89 -15.60 -6.53 9.77
C SER A 89 -14.91 -5.17 9.77
N PRO A 90 -14.28 -4.75 8.66
CA PRO A 90 -13.74 -3.40 8.55
C PRO A 90 -14.83 -2.34 8.38
N LEU A 91 -14.49 -1.08 8.64
CA LEU A 91 -15.35 0.06 8.33
C LEU A 91 -15.70 0.10 6.84
N ALA A 92 -16.99 0.20 6.53
CA ALA A 92 -17.45 0.38 5.15
C ALA A 92 -16.90 1.70 4.59
N GLY A 93 -16.31 1.66 3.39
CA GLY A 93 -15.62 2.82 2.80
C GLY A 93 -14.26 3.15 3.44
N GLY A 94 -13.88 2.53 4.56
CA GLY A 94 -12.61 2.76 5.26
C GLY A 94 -11.39 2.07 4.63
N SER A 95 -11.36 1.90 3.30
CA SER A 95 -10.14 1.43 2.62
C SER A 95 -9.15 2.55 2.48
N MET A 96 -7.89 2.21 2.73
CA MET A 96 -6.76 3.10 2.55
C MET A 96 -5.95 2.64 1.36
N GLN A 97 -5.56 3.61 0.55
CA GLN A 97 -4.64 3.46 -0.56
C GLN A 97 -3.21 3.54 -0.05
N ILE A 98 -2.38 2.60 -0.47
CA ILE A 98 -0.96 2.55 -0.17
C ILE A 98 -0.16 2.27 -1.45
N PHE A 99 1.12 2.61 -1.44
CA PHE A 99 2.04 2.14 -2.47
C PHE A 99 2.39 0.68 -2.22
N ALA A 100 2.33 -0.12 -3.29
CA ALA A 100 2.77 -1.50 -3.28
C ALA A 100 3.67 -1.79 -4.50
N PRO A 101 4.73 -2.59 -4.32
CA PRO A 101 5.53 -3.04 -5.45
C PRO A 101 4.80 -4.12 -6.24
N LEU A 102 4.68 -3.94 -7.56
CA LEU A 102 4.31 -5.01 -8.45
C LEU A 102 5.54 -5.87 -8.74
N MET A 103 5.58 -7.04 -8.12
CA MET A 103 6.63 -8.03 -8.36
C MET A 103 6.26 -8.91 -9.57
N ALA A 104 7.25 -9.22 -10.40
CA ALA A 104 7.15 -10.25 -11.43
C ALA A 104 8.26 -11.29 -11.26
N ARG A 105 7.98 -12.49 -11.74
CA ARG A 105 8.91 -13.62 -11.76
C ARG A 105 9.66 -13.63 -13.08
N PHE A 106 10.96 -13.86 -13.00
CA PHE A 106 11.85 -14.03 -14.13
C PHE A 106 12.60 -15.34 -13.98
N ALA A 107 12.88 -16.00 -15.09
CA ALA A 107 13.64 -17.25 -15.13
C ALA A 107 14.82 -17.14 -16.09
N SER A 108 15.90 -17.86 -15.81
CA SER A 108 17.05 -17.97 -16.71
C SER A 108 17.77 -19.30 -16.52
N SER A 109 18.14 -19.94 -17.63
CA SER A 109 19.05 -21.11 -17.63
C SER A 109 20.52 -20.72 -17.49
N THR A 110 20.87 -19.44 -17.69
CA THR A 110 22.24 -18.90 -17.56
C THR A 110 22.24 -17.63 -16.69
N PRO A 111 22.04 -17.77 -15.37
CA PRO A 111 21.78 -16.64 -14.45
C PRO A 111 22.89 -15.57 -14.43
N GLN A 112 24.10 -15.93 -14.84
CA GLN A 112 25.27 -15.05 -14.91
C GLN A 112 25.18 -14.05 -16.07
N ASN A 113 24.40 -14.34 -17.11
CA ASN A 113 24.16 -13.41 -18.22
C ASN A 113 22.96 -12.50 -17.88
N PRO A 114 23.14 -11.17 -17.72
CA PRO A 114 22.03 -10.27 -17.41
C PRO A 114 20.91 -10.23 -18.46
N GLY A 115 21.24 -10.50 -19.73
CA GLY A 115 20.28 -10.49 -20.83
C GLY A 115 19.48 -11.79 -20.99
N SER A 116 19.80 -12.85 -20.24
CA SER A 116 19.15 -14.16 -20.39
C SER A 116 17.85 -14.30 -19.58
N TRP A 117 17.51 -13.31 -18.76
CA TRP A 117 16.33 -13.33 -17.91
C TRP A 117 15.06 -13.06 -18.72
N ARG A 118 14.19 -14.06 -18.83
CA ARG A 118 12.86 -13.92 -19.42
C ARG A 118 11.80 -13.80 -18.35
N ARG A 119 10.78 -12.99 -18.60
CA ARG A 119 9.63 -12.87 -17.69
C ARG A 119 8.79 -14.15 -17.78
N LEU A 120 8.34 -14.64 -16.62
CA LEU A 120 7.37 -15.74 -16.55
C LEU A 120 5.96 -15.16 -16.53
N ASP A 121 5.08 -15.75 -17.34
CA ASP A 121 3.66 -15.43 -17.33
C ASP A 121 2.94 -15.97 -16.09
N ARG A 122 1.68 -15.56 -15.93
CA ARG A 122 0.86 -15.97 -14.79
C ARG A 122 0.71 -17.49 -14.81
N TYR A 123 1.16 -18.14 -13.73
CA TYR A 123 1.19 -19.60 -13.55
C TYR A 123 2.19 -20.37 -14.43
N GLU A 124 2.99 -19.68 -15.24
CA GLU A 124 4.07 -20.34 -15.98
C GLU A 124 5.09 -20.92 -14.99
N LYS A 125 5.43 -22.20 -15.20
CA LYS A 125 6.48 -22.89 -14.46
C LYS A 125 7.83 -22.64 -15.13
N PRO A 126 8.92 -22.46 -14.36
CA PRO A 126 10.25 -22.44 -14.94
C PRO A 126 10.54 -23.79 -15.62
N LYS A 127 11.34 -23.75 -16.69
CA LYS A 127 11.85 -24.96 -17.34
C LYS A 127 12.84 -25.66 -16.41
N PRO A 128 13.06 -26.99 -16.57
CA PRO A 128 14.07 -27.70 -15.81
C PRO A 128 15.44 -27.02 -15.92
N GLY A 129 16.12 -26.82 -14.79
CA GLY A 129 17.43 -26.16 -14.73
C GLY A 129 17.39 -24.62 -14.77
N GLU A 130 16.23 -23.98 -14.96
CA GLU A 130 16.13 -22.52 -14.85
C GLU A 130 16.16 -22.06 -13.38
N THR A 131 16.93 -21.01 -13.11
CA THR A 131 16.87 -20.28 -11.84
C THR A 131 15.79 -19.22 -11.92
N VAL A 132 15.00 -19.07 -10.85
CA VAL A 132 13.93 -18.08 -10.75
C VAL A 132 14.32 -16.94 -9.81
N ARG A 133 14.00 -15.70 -10.20
CA ARG A 133 14.10 -14.51 -9.34
C ARG A 133 12.84 -13.67 -9.43
N SER A 134 12.49 -13.02 -8.31
CA SER A 134 11.43 -12.02 -8.25
C SER A 134 12.06 -10.63 -8.33
N LYS A 135 11.53 -9.77 -9.20
CA LYS A 135 11.97 -8.37 -9.35
C LYS A 135 10.77 -7.43 -9.36
N MET A 136 10.93 -6.25 -8.77
CA MET A 136 9.95 -5.18 -8.91
C MET A 136 9.91 -4.69 -10.35
N VAL A 137 8.72 -4.64 -10.94
CA VAL A 137 8.51 -4.13 -12.30
C VAL A 137 8.04 -2.68 -12.27
N ARG A 138 7.11 -2.35 -11.36
CA ARG A 138 6.60 -0.99 -11.14
C ARG A 138 5.97 -0.85 -9.77
N ALA A 139 5.68 0.37 -9.34
CA ALA A 139 4.78 0.64 -8.23
C ALA A 139 3.31 0.59 -8.70
N ILE A 140 2.40 0.26 -7.79
CA ILE A 140 0.95 0.32 -7.98
C ILE A 140 0.29 0.92 -6.73
N VAL A 141 -0.91 1.47 -6.92
CA VAL A 141 -1.82 1.78 -5.82
C VAL A 141 -2.55 0.52 -5.39
N SER A 142 -2.52 0.23 -4.09
CA SER A 142 -3.23 -0.89 -3.48
C SER A 142 -4.19 -0.41 -2.40
N GLY A 143 -5.43 -0.90 -2.43
CA GLY A 143 -6.49 -0.56 -1.46
C GLY A 143 -6.72 -1.64 -0.39
N HIS A 144 -5.70 -2.43 -0.04
CA HIS A 144 -5.87 -3.59 0.83
C HIS A 144 -6.05 -3.24 2.30
N GLU A 145 -5.58 -2.07 2.72
CA GLU A 145 -5.61 -1.65 4.11
C GLU A 145 -6.97 -1.09 4.50
N LYS A 146 -7.47 -1.49 5.67
CA LYS A 146 -8.82 -1.18 6.13
C LYS A 146 -8.82 -0.82 7.62
N LEU A 147 -9.63 0.16 7.99
CA LEU A 147 -9.86 0.58 9.38
C LEU A 147 -10.82 -0.34 10.15
N PRO A 148 -10.72 -0.40 11.49
CA PRO A 148 -11.74 -0.98 12.36
C PRO A 148 -13.07 -0.23 12.24
N ILE A 149 -14.17 -0.91 12.59
CA ILE A 149 -15.46 -0.25 12.83
C ILE A 149 -15.32 0.70 14.03
N GLY A 150 -15.88 1.92 13.90
CA GLY A 150 -15.86 2.94 14.95
C GLY A 150 -16.34 2.39 16.31
N GLY A 151 -15.55 2.62 17.36
CA GLY A 151 -15.85 2.20 18.73
C GLY A 151 -15.09 0.96 19.23
N GLN A 152 -14.37 0.24 18.38
CA GLN A 152 -13.47 -0.85 18.82
C GLN A 152 -12.01 -0.44 18.63
N GLY A 153 -11.49 0.32 19.60
CA GLY A 153 -10.05 0.50 19.75
C GLY A 153 -9.41 -0.86 19.96
N MET A 154 -8.40 -1.18 19.15
CA MET A 154 -7.61 -2.38 19.32
C MET A 154 -6.50 -2.07 20.32
N THR A 155 -6.69 -2.43 21.59
CA THR A 155 -5.54 -2.54 22.51
C THR A 155 -4.65 -3.65 22.00
N ARG A 156 -3.38 -3.30 21.74
CA ARG A 156 -2.34 -4.26 21.32
C ARG A 156 -2.14 -5.35 22.35
#